data_AF-A0A367IL13-F1
#
_entry.id   AF-A0A367IL13-F1
#
_cell.length_a   1.000
_cell.length_b   1.000
_cell.length_c   1.000
_cell.angle_alpha   90.00
_cell.angle_beta   90.00
_cell.angle_gamma   90.00
#
_symmetry.space_group_name_H-M   'P 1'
#
loop_
_entity.id
_entity.type
_entity.pdbx_description
1 polymer ?
#
loop_
_entity_poly.entity_id
_entity_poly.type
_entity_poly.pdbx_seq_one_letter_code
_entity_poly.pdbx_strand_id
1 'polypeptide(L)'
;HPDPFPISGWSYTDSGSPSDSINRFVVKELEEADHLNAKNNALLRLILLLEQALNSKLTSHSAIQWVMQRGSLIENLKEAVMGNYQSIVSLTALLESGVYSKRLLDTIIDKSDDVVNLREDILMNRIRQITEVSSANYNESNYLSKALNGLQRYFFLLCFTAYVNESPNTKFEQRFSTW
;
A
#
# COMPACT_ATOMS: atom_id res chain seq x y z
N HIS A 1 -28.27 10.23 39.88
CA HIS A 1 -26.91 9.78 40.25
C HIS A 1 -25.95 10.30 39.19
N PRO A 2 -24.82 10.93 39.54
CA PRO A 2 -23.78 11.25 38.57
C PRO A 2 -23.15 9.96 38.03
N ASP A 3 -22.75 9.99 36.76
CA ASP A 3 -22.14 8.85 36.05
C ASP A 3 -20.83 8.41 36.74
N PRO A 4 -20.68 7.13 37.12
CA PRO A 4 -19.47 6.62 37.75
C PRO A 4 -18.24 6.55 36.82
N PHE A 5 -18.38 6.78 35.51
CA PHE A 5 -17.26 6.71 34.55
C PHE A 5 -17.10 7.99 33.73
N PRO A 6 -16.55 9.08 34.31
CA PRO A 6 -16.30 10.31 33.57
C PRO A 6 -15.19 10.12 32.53
N ILE A 7 -15.47 10.53 31.29
CA ILE A 7 -14.46 10.56 30.22
C ILE A 7 -13.63 11.84 30.37
N SER A 8 -12.31 11.68 30.47
CA SER A 8 -11.36 12.78 30.64
C SER A 8 -11.49 13.82 29.51
N GLY A 9 -11.90 15.05 29.86
CA GLY A 9 -11.98 16.20 28.94
C GLY A 9 -13.38 16.77 28.67
N TRP A 10 -14.43 16.22 29.30
CA TRP A 10 -15.82 16.65 29.06
C TRP A 10 -16.51 17.26 30.29
N SER A 11 -17.26 18.35 30.08
CA SER A 11 -18.20 18.94 31.06
C SER A 11 -19.63 18.58 30.66
N TYR A 12 -20.36 17.89 31.54
CA TYR A 12 -21.71 17.37 31.30
C TYR A 12 -22.83 18.43 31.50
N THR A 13 -22.56 19.68 31.14
CA THR A 13 -23.53 20.79 31.27
C THR A 13 -24.18 21.11 29.92
N ASP A 14 -25.38 20.56 29.77
CA ASP A 14 -26.57 20.94 28.99
C ASP A 14 -26.55 21.24 27.46
N SER A 15 -27.54 20.61 26.81
CA SER A 15 -28.23 20.91 25.55
C SER A 15 -27.44 21.09 24.23
N GLY A 16 -26.70 20.07 23.80
CA GLY A 16 -26.33 19.87 22.39
C GLY A 16 -26.17 18.38 22.11
N SER A 17 -26.82 17.85 21.05
CA SER A 17 -26.89 16.40 20.74
C SER A 17 -25.54 15.67 20.92
N PRO A 18 -25.34 14.90 22.01
CA PRO A 18 -24.03 14.33 22.38
C PRO A 18 -23.60 13.19 21.45
N SER A 19 -24.49 12.68 20.61
CA SER A 19 -24.23 11.52 19.74
C SER A 19 -23.20 11.82 18.67
N ASP A 20 -23.17 13.04 18.12
CA ASP A 20 -22.31 13.37 16.98
C ASP A 20 -20.84 13.52 17.35
N SER A 21 -20.55 14.02 18.55
CA SER A 21 -19.18 14.13 19.06
C SER A 21 -18.60 12.77 19.44
N ILE A 22 -19.41 11.91 20.08
CA ILE A 22 -19.04 10.54 20.43
C ILE A 22 -18.79 9.72 19.15
N ASN A 23 -19.70 9.80 18.18
CA ASN A 23 -19.53 9.10 16.90
C ASN A 23 -18.26 9.55 16.17
N ARG A 24 -17.97 10.86 16.14
CA ARG A 24 -16.75 11.39 15.49
C ARG A 24 -15.47 10.91 16.19
N PHE A 25 -15.46 10.85 17.52
CA PHE A 25 -14.32 10.35 18.28
C PHE A 25 -14.07 8.86 18.02
N VAL A 26 -15.13 8.03 18.11
CA VAL A 26 -15.05 6.59 17.85
C VAL A 26 -14.62 6.31 16.41
N VAL A 27 -15.14 7.06 15.43
CA VAL A 27 -14.72 6.94 14.02
C VAL A 27 -13.23 7.26 13.88
N LYS A 28 -12.75 8.33 14.52
CA LYS A 28 -11.34 8.71 14.46
C LYS A 28 -10.43 7.66 15.11
N GLU A 29 -10.80 7.13 16.28
CA GLU A 29 -10.04 6.05 16.93
C GLU A 29 -9.99 4.79 16.06
N LEU A 30 -11.11 4.45 15.40
CA LEU A 30 -11.16 3.32 14.48
C LEU A 30 -10.27 3.53 13.26
N GLU A 31 -10.30 4.71 12.65
CA GLU A 31 -9.42 5.06 11.51
C GLU A 31 -7.93 4.99 11.89
N GLU A 32 -7.57 5.47 13.09
CA GLU A 32 -6.20 5.37 13.60
C GLU A 32 -5.78 3.91 13.83
N ALA A 33 -6.68 3.09 14.37
CA ALA A 33 -6.44 1.66 14.57
C ALA A 33 -6.28 0.92 13.24
N ASP A 34 -7.11 1.20 12.24
CA ASP A 34 -7.02 0.62 10.89
C ASP A 34 -5.71 1.01 10.21
N HIS A 35 -5.29 2.28 10.33
CA HIS A 35 -4.02 2.74 9.79
C HIS A 35 -2.83 2.04 10.43
N LEU A 36 -2.86 1.86 11.75
CA LEU A 36 -1.83 1.12 12.48
C LEU A 36 -1.80 -0.35 12.06
N ASN A 37 -2.98 -0.96 11.90
CA ASN A 37 -3.11 -2.34 11.47
C ASN A 37 -2.55 -2.54 10.05
N ALA A 38 -2.85 -1.64 9.12
CA ALA A 38 -2.30 -1.65 7.77
C ALA A 38 -0.76 -1.59 7.77
N LYS A 39 -0.17 -0.73 8.62
CA LYS A 39 1.29 -0.65 8.78
C LYS A 39 1.89 -1.94 9.35
N ASN A 40 1.25 -2.53 10.35
CA ASN A 40 1.70 -3.79 10.94
C ASN A 40 1.66 -4.93 9.92
N ASN A 41 0.58 -5.03 9.15
CA ASN A 41 0.45 -6.01 8.07
C ASN A 41 1.50 -5.82 6.97
N ALA A 42 1.76 -4.57 6.57
CA ALA A 42 2.80 -4.26 5.59
C ALA A 42 4.20 -4.68 6.07
N LEU A 43 4.49 -4.54 7.36
CA LEU A 43 5.75 -4.97 7.96
C LEU A 43 5.89 -6.50 7.91
N LEU A 44 4.84 -7.24 8.29
CA LEU A 44 4.85 -8.70 8.25
C LEU A 44 5.02 -9.22 6.82
N ARG A 45 4.29 -8.64 5.86
CA ARG A 45 4.45 -8.95 4.43
C ARG A 45 5.86 -8.65 3.93
N LEU A 46 6.44 -7.51 4.32
CA LEU A 46 7.80 -7.15 3.95
C LEU A 46 8.82 -8.20 4.44
N ILE A 47 8.68 -8.66 5.69
CA ILE A 47 9.56 -9.70 6.25
C ILE A 47 9.49 -10.98 5.41
N LEU A 48 8.27 -11.43 5.08
CA LEU A 48 8.06 -12.63 4.27
C LEU A 48 8.68 -12.48 2.86
N LEU A 49 8.49 -11.33 2.22
CA LEU A 49 9.08 -11.07 0.91
C LEU A 49 10.60 -11.02 0.95
N LEU A 50 11.19 -10.44 1.99
CA LEU A 50 12.65 -10.42 2.16
C LEU A 50 13.20 -11.83 2.35
N GLU A 51 12.54 -12.67 3.15
CA GLU A 51 12.93 -14.08 3.34
C GLU A 51 12.89 -14.86 2.01
N GLN A 52 11.81 -14.70 1.24
CA GLN A 52 11.65 -15.34 -0.06
C GLN A 52 12.63 -14.80 -1.11
N ALA A 53 12.90 -13.50 -1.12
CA ALA A 53 13.82 -12.87 -2.07
C ALA A 53 15.27 -13.27 -1.81
N LEU A 54 15.65 -13.43 -0.54
CA LEU A 54 17.00 -13.77 -0.11
C LEU A 54 17.26 -15.29 -0.09
N ASN A 55 16.27 -16.11 -0.46
CA ASN A 55 16.39 -17.54 -0.74
C ASN A 55 17.12 -18.33 0.38
N SER A 56 16.72 -18.18 1.65
CA SER A 56 17.24 -18.91 2.83
C SER A 56 18.77 -18.95 3.08
N LYS A 57 19.61 -18.48 2.14
CA LYS A 57 21.07 -18.43 2.24
C LYS A 57 21.55 -17.39 3.26
N LEU A 58 20.65 -16.46 3.58
CA LEU A 58 20.77 -15.46 4.61
C LEU A 58 19.87 -15.89 5.77
N THR A 59 20.45 -16.22 6.93
CA THR A 59 19.69 -16.39 8.18
C THR A 59 18.82 -15.15 8.41
N SER A 60 17.65 -15.26 9.06
CA SER A 60 16.73 -14.13 9.29
C SER A 60 17.45 -12.91 9.91
N HIS A 61 18.49 -13.15 10.69
CA HIS A 61 19.39 -12.13 11.23
C HIS A 61 20.09 -11.29 10.15
N SER A 62 20.47 -11.89 9.04
CA SER A 62 21.18 -11.22 7.95
C SER A 62 20.26 -10.45 6.99
N ALA A 63 18.97 -10.80 6.89
CA ALA A 63 17.96 -9.95 6.24
C ALA A 63 17.74 -8.67 7.05
N ILE A 64 17.61 -8.80 8.37
CA ILE A 64 17.51 -7.65 9.30
C ILE A 64 18.80 -6.81 9.22
N GLN A 65 19.97 -7.44 9.24
CA GLN A 65 21.25 -6.74 9.09
C GLN A 65 21.38 -6.02 7.73
N TRP A 66 20.94 -6.64 6.63
CA TRP A 66 20.94 -6.06 5.29
C TRP A 66 20.07 -4.80 5.23
N VAL A 67 18.92 -4.87 5.88
CA VAL A 67 17.99 -3.76 6.02
C VAL A 67 18.56 -2.65 6.92
N MET A 68 19.14 -3.01 8.08
CA MET A 68 19.73 -2.07 9.05
C MET A 68 20.94 -1.32 8.48
N GLN A 69 21.77 -1.97 7.66
CA GLN A 69 22.88 -1.34 6.96
C GLN A 69 22.42 -0.25 5.97
N ARG A 70 21.13 -0.22 5.62
CA ARG A 70 20.56 0.64 4.59
C ARG A 70 19.56 1.69 5.13
N GLY A 71 19.57 1.95 6.44
CA GLY A 71 18.97 3.15 7.06
C GLY A 71 17.49 3.39 6.74
N SER A 72 17.20 4.31 5.82
CA SER A 72 15.83 4.66 5.38
C SER A 72 15.14 3.59 4.54
N LEU A 73 15.83 2.49 4.24
CA LEU A 73 15.32 1.46 3.35
C LEU A 73 14.09 0.73 3.92
N ILE A 74 13.98 0.52 5.23
CA ILE A 74 12.79 -0.11 5.84
C ILE A 74 11.52 0.63 5.42
N GLU A 75 11.54 1.95 5.60
CA GLU A 75 10.37 2.77 5.34
C GLU A 75 10.04 2.75 3.85
N ASN A 76 11.04 2.90 2.98
CA ASN A 76 10.86 2.82 1.53
C ASN A 76 10.31 1.46 1.07
N LEU A 77 10.78 0.37 1.67
CA LEU A 77 10.29 -0.98 1.35
C LEU A 77 8.87 -1.20 1.87
N LYS A 78 8.54 -0.69 3.05
CA LYS A 78 7.17 -0.72 3.59
C LYS A 78 6.22 0.06 2.70
N GLU A 79 6.60 1.25 2.26
CA GLU A 79 5.85 2.05 1.29
C GLU A 79 5.70 1.31 -0.05
N ALA A 80 6.73 0.58 -0.49
CA ALA A 80 6.67 -0.24 -1.70
C ALA A 80 5.71 -1.44 -1.55
N VAL A 81 5.64 -2.10 -0.39
CA VAL A 81 4.63 -3.15 -0.11
C VAL A 81 3.22 -2.57 -0.23
N MET A 82 3.02 -1.34 0.26
CA MET A 82 1.75 -0.61 0.12
C MET A 82 1.49 -0.09 -1.31
N GLY A 83 2.42 -0.31 -2.25
CA GLY A 83 2.30 0.14 -3.64
C GLY A 83 2.54 1.64 -3.83
N ASN A 84 3.12 2.33 -2.85
CA ASN A 84 3.41 3.76 -2.89
C ASN A 84 4.71 4.04 -3.68
N TYR A 85 4.76 3.56 -4.92
CA TYR A 85 5.84 3.89 -5.86
C TYR A 85 5.68 5.32 -6.34
N GLN A 86 6.80 6.04 -6.53
CA GLN A 86 6.77 7.46 -6.90
C GLN A 86 5.91 7.75 -8.14
N SER A 87 6.04 6.95 -9.20
CA SER A 87 5.22 7.11 -10.41
C SER A 87 3.72 6.92 -10.16
N ILE A 88 3.35 6.00 -9.27
CA ILE A 88 1.96 5.72 -8.90
C ILE A 88 1.42 6.83 -8.01
N VAL A 89 2.21 7.33 -7.05
CA VAL A 89 1.83 8.45 -6.19
C VAL A 89 1.61 9.71 -7.02
N SER A 90 2.52 10.01 -7.97
CA SER A 90 2.36 11.13 -8.90
C SER A 90 1.11 10.98 -9.78
N LEU A 91 0.86 9.80 -10.33
CA LEU A 91 -0.37 9.53 -11.11
C LEU A 91 -1.62 9.71 -10.25
N THR A 92 -1.61 9.19 -9.02
CA THR A 92 -2.73 9.31 -8.07
C THR A 92 -3.06 10.78 -7.79
N ALA A 93 -2.07 11.66 -7.73
CA ALA A 93 -2.27 13.10 -7.51
C ALA A 93 -2.82 13.84 -8.76
N LEU A 94 -2.65 13.28 -9.95
CA LEU A 94 -3.13 13.87 -11.22
C LEU A 94 -4.59 13.51 -11.53
N LEU A 95 -5.09 12.39 -11.00
CA LEU A 95 -6.44 11.88 -11.24
C LEU A 95 -7.46 12.55 -10.31
N GLU A 96 -8.62 12.96 -10.83
CA GLU A 96 -9.66 13.68 -10.06
C GLU A 96 -10.14 12.88 -8.84
N SER A 97 -10.37 11.57 -9.02
CA SER A 97 -10.67 10.62 -7.95
C SER A 97 -9.52 9.65 -7.68
N GLY A 98 -8.28 10.11 -7.78
CA GLY A 98 -7.09 9.25 -7.75
C GLY A 98 -6.93 8.47 -6.44
N VAL A 99 -7.04 9.11 -5.28
CA VAL A 99 -6.88 8.45 -3.97
C VAL A 99 -7.90 7.34 -3.78
N TYR A 100 -9.16 7.60 -4.14
CA TYR A 100 -10.23 6.61 -4.08
C TYR A 100 -9.97 5.45 -5.04
N SER A 101 -9.61 5.77 -6.30
CA SER A 101 -9.33 4.78 -7.33
C SER A 101 -8.14 3.89 -6.98
N LYS A 102 -7.08 4.46 -6.38
CA LYS A 102 -5.94 3.70 -5.87
C LYS A 102 -6.37 2.76 -4.75
N ARG A 103 -7.11 3.24 -3.75
CA ARG A 103 -7.59 2.38 -2.64
C ARG A 103 -8.45 1.21 -3.15
N LEU A 104 -9.34 1.49 -4.11
CA LEU A 104 -10.17 0.46 -4.73
C LEU A 104 -9.31 -0.57 -5.48
N LEU A 105 -8.37 -0.13 -6.32
CA LEU A 105 -7.48 -1.01 -7.05
C LEU A 105 -6.59 -1.84 -6.12
N ASP A 106 -6.01 -1.22 -5.09
CA ASP A 106 -5.17 -1.91 -4.10
C ASP A 106 -5.95 -3.01 -3.39
N THR A 107 -7.22 -2.74 -3.04
CA THR A 107 -8.11 -3.74 -2.45
C THR A 107 -8.37 -4.92 -3.40
N ILE A 108 -8.51 -4.65 -4.70
CA ILE A 108 -8.69 -5.69 -5.72
C ILE A 108 -7.40 -6.51 -5.89
N ILE A 109 -6.23 -5.86 -5.86
CA ILE A 109 -4.92 -6.52 -5.89
C ILE A 109 -4.78 -7.45 -4.69
N ASP A 110 -5.15 -6.99 -3.49
CA ASP A 110 -5.08 -7.80 -2.26
C ASP A 110 -6.06 -8.97 -2.27
N LYS A 111 -7.22 -8.84 -2.93
CA LYS A 111 -8.14 -9.97 -3.15
C LYS A 111 -7.63 -10.97 -4.18
N SER A 112 -6.65 -10.59 -4.99
CA SER A 112 -6.06 -11.42 -6.06
C SER A 112 -4.71 -12.02 -5.64
N ASP A 113 -4.39 -11.95 -4.34
CA ASP A 113 -3.12 -12.33 -3.74
C ASP A 113 -2.79 -13.82 -3.91
N ASP A 114 -3.80 -14.69 -3.99
CA ASP A 114 -3.65 -16.15 -4.19
C ASP A 114 -2.95 -16.51 -5.52
N VAL A 115 -3.06 -15.66 -6.54
CA VAL A 115 -2.45 -15.89 -7.86
C VAL A 115 -1.14 -15.10 -7.97
N VAL A 116 -1.25 -13.76 -7.95
CA VAL A 116 -0.11 -12.84 -7.97
C VAL A 116 -0.55 -11.51 -7.35
N ASN A 117 0.10 -11.11 -6.26
CA ASN A 117 0.02 -9.75 -5.79
C ASN A 117 1.00 -8.86 -6.58
N LEU A 118 0.45 -7.96 -7.40
CA LEU A 118 1.23 -7.13 -8.30
C LEU A 118 2.24 -6.24 -7.56
N ARG A 119 1.87 -5.69 -6.40
CA ARG A 119 2.74 -4.81 -5.60
C ARG A 119 3.92 -5.61 -5.05
N GLU A 120 3.64 -6.80 -4.55
CA GLU A 120 4.67 -7.69 -4.03
C GLU A 120 5.60 -8.21 -5.14
N ASP A 121 5.07 -8.55 -6.32
CA ASP A 121 5.88 -8.99 -7.46
C ASP A 121 6.84 -7.90 -7.95
N ILE A 122 6.38 -6.64 -8.06
CA ILE A 122 7.24 -5.49 -8.40
C ILE A 122 8.38 -5.37 -7.38
N LEU A 123 8.04 -5.42 -6.08
CA LEU A 123 9.02 -5.30 -5.00
C LEU A 123 10.01 -6.48 -4.99
N MET A 124 9.52 -7.70 -5.14
CA MET A 124 10.32 -8.93 -5.18
C MET A 124 11.36 -8.88 -6.29
N ASN A 125 10.95 -8.53 -7.51
CA ASN A 125 11.87 -8.40 -8.64
C ASN A 125 12.91 -7.29 -8.41
N ARG A 126 12.53 -6.17 -7.77
CA ARG A 126 13.46 -5.10 -7.41
C ARG A 126 14.47 -5.54 -6.35
N ILE A 127 14.04 -6.28 -5.32
CA ILE A 127 14.93 -6.82 -4.29
C ILE A 127 15.92 -7.80 -4.93
N ARG A 128 15.43 -8.76 -5.73
CA ARG A 128 16.26 -9.74 -6.43
C ARG A 128 17.29 -9.10 -7.33
N GLN A 129 16.92 -8.06 -8.07
CA GLN A 129 17.87 -7.28 -8.85
C GLN A 129 19.01 -6.76 -7.95
N ILE A 130 18.68 -6.09 -6.86
CA ILE A 130 19.68 -5.49 -5.96
C ILE A 130 20.60 -6.55 -5.33
N THR A 131 20.07 -7.74 -5.02
CA THR A 131 20.82 -8.82 -4.37
C THR A 131 21.66 -9.63 -5.34
N GLU A 132 21.20 -9.79 -6.59
CA GLU A 132 21.88 -10.61 -7.60
C GLU A 132 22.94 -9.85 -8.41
N VAL A 133 22.95 -8.51 -8.38
CA VAL A 133 24.04 -7.66 -8.95
C VAL A 133 25.43 -8.12 -8.47
N SER A 134 25.52 -8.68 -7.26
CA SER A 134 26.78 -9.15 -6.67
C SER A 134 27.17 -10.58 -7.06
N SER A 135 26.41 -11.27 -7.92
CA SER A 135 26.63 -12.68 -8.30
C SER A 135 27.11 -12.83 -9.75
N ALA A 136 27.95 -13.84 -10.03
CA ALA A 136 28.52 -14.09 -11.36
C ALA A 136 27.49 -14.53 -12.43
N ASN A 137 26.24 -14.82 -12.05
CA ASN A 137 25.15 -15.23 -12.94
C ASN A 137 24.13 -14.10 -13.18
N TYR A 138 24.61 -12.86 -13.20
CA TYR A 138 23.77 -11.67 -13.29
C TYR A 138 23.11 -11.54 -14.67
N ASN A 139 21.83 -11.88 -14.75
CA ASN A 139 20.96 -11.45 -15.85
C ASN A 139 20.26 -10.13 -15.46
N GLU A 140 21.04 -9.04 -15.41
CA GLU A 140 20.60 -7.65 -15.14
C GLU A 140 19.26 -7.30 -15.79
N SER A 141 19.13 -7.74 -17.05
CA SER A 141 18.03 -7.40 -17.94
C SER A 141 16.70 -8.04 -17.55
N ASN A 142 16.68 -9.10 -16.73
CA ASN A 142 15.45 -9.85 -16.50
C ASN A 142 14.61 -9.28 -15.35
N TYR A 143 15.20 -9.10 -14.16
CA TYR A 143 14.45 -8.66 -12.98
C TYR A 143 14.02 -7.20 -13.03
N LEU A 144 14.90 -6.30 -13.49
CA LEU A 144 14.53 -4.90 -13.65
C LEU A 144 13.38 -4.75 -14.64
N SER A 145 13.47 -5.41 -15.79
CA SER A 145 12.42 -5.39 -16.80
C SER A 145 11.10 -5.95 -16.27
N LYS A 146 11.14 -7.04 -15.48
CA LYS A 146 9.95 -7.58 -14.81
C LYS A 146 9.33 -6.58 -13.83
N ALA A 147 10.13 -5.94 -12.98
CA ALA A 147 9.66 -4.93 -12.05
C ALA A 147 9.02 -3.73 -12.79
N LEU A 148 9.66 -3.26 -13.88
CA LEU A 148 9.13 -2.17 -14.71
C LEU A 148 7.83 -2.57 -15.43
N ASN A 149 7.75 -3.78 -15.97
CA ASN A 149 6.53 -4.31 -16.58
C ASN A 149 5.39 -4.41 -15.57
N GLY A 150 5.67 -4.85 -14.35
CA GLY A 150 4.70 -4.85 -13.24
C GLY A 150 4.23 -3.43 -12.91
N LEU A 151 5.16 -2.48 -12.82
CA LEU A 151 4.84 -1.08 -12.55
C LEU A 151 3.99 -0.45 -13.65
N GLN A 152 4.28 -0.75 -14.92
CA GLN A 152 3.48 -0.32 -16.06
C GLN A 152 2.05 -0.88 -15.98
N ARG A 153 1.90 -2.17 -15.66
CA ARG A 153 0.57 -2.78 -15.46
C ARG A 153 -0.19 -2.09 -14.33
N TYR A 154 0.47 -1.80 -13.21
CA TYR A 154 -0.17 -1.11 -12.08
C TYR A 154 -0.61 0.30 -12.47
N PHE A 155 0.23 1.03 -13.22
CA PHE A 155 -0.09 2.34 -13.76
C PHE A 155 -1.35 2.32 -14.64
N PHE A 156 -1.41 1.40 -15.62
CA PHE A 156 -2.57 1.28 -16.51
C PHE A 156 -3.83 0.85 -15.77
N LEU A 157 -3.73 -0.07 -14.81
CA LEU A 157 -4.87 -0.47 -13.99
C LEU A 157 -5.40 0.68 -13.15
N LEU A 158 -4.52 1.55 -12.63
CA LEU A 158 -4.94 2.73 -11.87
C LEU A 158 -5.68 3.73 -12.77
N CYS A 159 -5.14 4.04 -13.94
CA CYS A 159 -5.84 4.85 -14.94
C CYS A 159 -7.20 4.25 -15.30
N PHE A 160 -7.27 2.95 -15.55
CA PHE A 160 -8.51 2.28 -15.92
C PHE A 160 -9.54 2.30 -14.77
N THR A 161 -9.09 2.14 -13.53
CA THR A 161 -9.95 2.22 -12.35
C THR A 161 -10.52 3.63 -12.19
N ALA A 162 -9.70 4.66 -12.40
CA ALA A 162 -10.16 6.05 -12.37
C ALA A 162 -11.17 6.35 -13.49
N TYR A 163 -10.87 5.93 -14.72
CA TYR A 163 -11.79 6.03 -15.86
C TYR A 163 -13.16 5.39 -15.59
N VAL A 164 -13.19 4.20 -14.97
CA VAL A 164 -14.45 3.53 -14.61
C VAL A 164 -15.19 4.31 -13.53
N ASN A 165 -14.48 4.82 -12.52
CA ASN A 165 -15.07 5.61 -11.44
C ASN A 165 -15.66 6.95 -11.93
N GLU A 166 -15.02 7.58 -12.90
CA GLU A 166 -15.47 8.83 -13.53
C GLU A 166 -16.65 8.62 -14.51
N SER A 167 -16.98 7.36 -14.84
CA SER A 167 -18.10 6.98 -15.70
C SER A 167 -19.25 6.31 -14.91
N PRO A 168 -19.87 6.99 -13.93
CA PRO A 168 -20.83 6.37 -13.00
C PRO A 168 -22.12 5.89 -13.67
N ASN A 169 -22.45 6.39 -14.87
CA ASN A 169 -23.60 5.95 -15.64
C ASN A 169 -23.34 4.66 -16.45
N THR A 170 -22.12 4.10 -16.43
CA THR A 170 -21.68 2.92 -17.20
C THR A 170 -21.90 3.02 -18.72
N LYS A 171 -22.18 4.23 -19.23
CA LYS A 171 -22.42 4.46 -20.65
C LYS A 171 -21.14 4.56 -21.46
N PHE A 172 -20.00 4.83 -20.79
CA PHE A 172 -18.66 4.89 -21.39
C PHE A 172 -18.64 5.66 -22.72
N GLU A 173 -19.19 6.88 -22.71
CA GLU A 173 -19.38 7.70 -23.93
C GLU A 173 -18.04 8.03 -24.60
N GLN A 174 -16.98 8.22 -23.79
CA GLN A 174 -15.60 8.30 -24.23
C GLN A 174 -14.91 6.96 -23.97
N ARG A 175 -14.16 6.43 -24.95
CA ARG A 175 -13.38 5.18 -24.77
C ARG A 175 -12.16 5.46 -23.90
N PHE A 176 -11.71 4.46 -23.13
CA PHE A 176 -10.48 4.54 -22.31
C PHE A 176 -9.24 5.00 -23.08
N SER A 177 -9.07 4.62 -24.35
CA SER A 177 -7.93 5.06 -25.17
C SER A 177 -7.94 6.55 -25.52
N THR A 178 -9.10 7.20 -25.39
CA THR A 178 -9.34 8.61 -25.73
C THR A 178 -9.41 9.48 -24.48
N TRP A 179 -9.74 8.89 -23.33
CA TRP A 179 -9.67 9.53 -22.02
C TRP A 179 -8.20 9.66 -21.59
#